data_AF-A0A7K0BU31-F1
#
_entry.id   AF-A0A7K0BU31-F1
#
_cell.length_a   1.000
_cell.length_b   1.000
_cell.length_c   1.000
_cell.angle_alpha   90.00
_cell.angle_beta   90.00
_cell.angle_gamma   90.00
#
_symmetry.space_group_name_H-M   'P 1'
#
loop_
_entity.id
_entity.type
_entity.pdbx_description
1 polymer ?
#
loop_
_entity_poly.entity_id
_entity_poly.type
_entity_poly.pdbx_seq_one_letter_code
_entity_poly.pdbx_strand_id
1 'polypeptide(L)'
;MRVRLARQDRAGLRQARGDRAAGLRVLVDIDPRQSEATRRALLASLADTGTLVLGTHFAPPAAGRVVTHGGAYRLAPVDPR
;
A
#
# COMPACT_ATOMS: atom_id res chain seq x y z
N MET A 1 9.33 27.89 7.11
CA MET A 1 8.64 27.13 8.19
C MET A 1 9.57 26.02 8.66
N ARG A 2 10.19 26.12 9.84
CA ARG A 2 11.21 25.20 10.36
C ARG A 2 10.57 24.20 11.33
N VAL A 3 10.57 22.91 10.99
CA VAL A 3 10.18 21.83 11.91
C VAL A 3 11.43 21.36 12.65
N ARG A 4 11.44 21.49 13.99
CA ARG A 4 12.48 20.90 14.85
C ARG A 4 12.20 19.41 15.02
N LEU A 5 13.19 18.57 14.72
CA LEU A 5 13.17 17.15 15.06
C LEU A 5 13.48 16.99 16.55
N ALA A 6 12.52 16.46 17.32
CA ALA A 6 12.76 16.02 18.68
C ALA A 6 13.72 14.82 18.66
N ARG A 7 14.74 14.84 19.52
CA ARG A 7 15.61 13.69 19.75
C ARG A 7 14.80 12.61 20.46
N GLN A 8 14.68 11.42 19.85
CA GLN A 8 14.28 10.22 20.56
C GLN A 8 15.53 9.47 21.00
N ASP A 9 15.63 9.23 22.30
CA ASP A 9 16.67 8.39 22.88
C ASP A 9 16.02 7.35 23.78
N ARG A 10 16.18 6.08 23.40
CA ARG A 10 16.68 4.94 24.20
C ARG A 10 16.06 3.61 23.81
N ALA A 11 16.98 2.70 23.49
CA ALA A 11 16.87 1.25 23.60
C ALA A 11 15.84 0.56 22.68
N GLY A 12 16.36 0.01 21.57
CA GLY A 12 16.04 -1.38 21.24
C GLY A 12 15.24 -1.66 19.97
N LEU A 13 15.37 -0.90 18.88
CA LEU A 13 14.96 -1.41 17.58
C LEU A 13 16.13 -2.14 16.92
N ARG A 14 16.35 -3.41 17.29
CA ARG A 14 17.14 -4.31 16.44
C ARG A 14 16.32 -4.52 15.15
N GLN A 15 16.62 -3.73 14.12
CA GLN A 15 16.19 -4.04 12.77
C GLN A 15 16.81 -5.40 12.40
N ALA A 16 15.96 -6.43 12.42
CA ALA A 16 16.30 -7.71 11.85
C ALA A 16 16.63 -7.50 10.36
N ARG A 17 17.92 -7.59 10.04
CA ARG A 17 18.37 -7.84 8.67
C ARG A 17 17.84 -9.22 8.27
N GLY A 18 17.05 -9.26 7.20
CA GLY A 18 16.64 -10.49 6.53
C GLY A 18 15.14 -10.55 6.28
N ASP A 19 14.69 -9.98 5.16
CA ASP A 19 14.21 -10.76 4.02
C ASP A 19 13.97 -9.82 2.82
N ARG A 20 14.39 -10.21 1.62
CA ARG A 20 14.35 -9.39 0.41
C ARG A 20 12.99 -9.45 -0.29
N ALA A 21 11.92 -9.13 0.43
CA ALA A 21 10.67 -8.74 -0.18
C ALA A 21 10.36 -7.31 0.27
N ALA A 22 10.63 -6.34 -0.60
CA ALA A 22 10.18 -4.96 -0.43
C ALA A 22 8.65 -4.94 -0.50
N GLY A 23 8.00 -5.34 0.59
CA GLY A 23 6.56 -5.30 0.76
C GLY A 23 6.08 -3.86 0.79
N LEU A 24 4.97 -3.58 0.11
CA LEU A 24 4.29 -2.28 0.12
C LEU A 24 3.95 -1.92 1.58
N ARG A 25 4.76 -1.05 2.19
CA ARG A 25 4.55 -0.55 3.55
C ARG A 25 4.57 0.96 3.50
N VAL A 26 3.73 1.58 4.29
CA VAL A 26 3.64 3.03 4.38
C VAL A 26 3.95 3.43 5.82
N LEU A 27 4.58 4.59 6.01
CA LEU A 27 5.01 5.08 7.33
C LEU A 27 3.86 5.13 8.37
N VAL A 28 2.63 5.29 7.88
CA VAL A 28 1.42 5.43 8.71
C VAL A 28 0.73 4.10 9.03
N ASP A 29 1.30 2.96 8.62
CA ASP A 29 0.81 1.64 9.03
C ASP A 29 1.12 1.40 10.52
N ILE A 30 0.09 1.17 11.35
CA ILE A 30 0.23 0.89 12.79
C ILE A 30 0.94 -0.46 13.02
N ASP A 31 0.49 -1.50 12.30
CA ASP A 31 1.19 -2.78 12.17
C ASP A 31 1.54 -2.99 10.69
N PRO A 32 2.80 -2.77 10.30
CA PRO A 32 3.21 -2.89 8.89
C PRO A 32 3.03 -4.30 8.31
N ARG A 33 3.09 -5.37 9.12
CA ARG A 33 2.91 -6.74 8.63
C ARG A 33 1.44 -7.03 8.39
N GLN A 34 0.57 -6.66 9.34
CA GLN A 34 -0.87 -6.82 9.18
C GLN A 34 -1.39 -5.99 7.98
N SER A 35 -0.95 -4.74 7.86
CA SER A 35 -1.31 -3.89 6.73
C SER A 35 -0.91 -4.50 5.38
N GLU A 36 0.30 -5.04 5.26
CA GLU A 36 0.76 -5.70 4.04
C GLU A 36 -0.09 -6.93 3.70
N ALA A 37 -0.36 -7.80 4.67
CA ALA A 37 -1.17 -9.01 4.48
C ALA A 37 -2.60 -8.66 4.03
N THR A 38 -3.25 -7.71 4.73
CA THR A 38 -4.60 -7.24 4.39
C THR A 38 -4.64 -6.63 2.99
N ARG A 39 -3.66 -5.80 2.63
CA ARG A 39 -3.58 -5.19 1.29
C ARG A 39 -3.44 -6.24 0.20
N ARG A 40 -2.59 -7.24 0.40
CA ARG A 40 -2.41 -8.35 -0.55
C ARG A 40 -3.69 -9.17 -0.70
N ALA A 41 -4.34 -9.52 0.41
CA ALA A 41 -5.59 -10.27 0.41
C ALA A 41 -6.71 -9.50 -0.30
N LEU A 42 -6.86 -8.21 0.00
CA LEU A 42 -7.85 -7.34 -0.63
C LEU A 42 -7.62 -7.25 -2.14
N LEU A 43 -6.40 -6.93 -2.58
CA LEU A 43 -6.09 -6.82 -4.02
C LEU A 43 -6.29 -8.15 -4.75
N ALA A 44 -5.91 -9.27 -4.14
CA ALA A 44 -6.16 -10.60 -4.70
C ALA A 44 -7.66 -10.90 -4.84
N SER A 45 -8.48 -10.54 -3.85
CA SER A 45 -9.93 -10.77 -3.91
C SER A 45 -10.65 -9.89 -4.93
N LEU A 46 -10.06 -8.75 -5.31
CA LEU A 46 -10.69 -7.78 -6.22
C LEU A 46 -10.17 -7.90 -7.66
N ALA A 47 -8.97 -8.47 -7.85
CA ALA A 47 -8.34 -8.58 -9.14
C ALA A 47 -9.25 -9.30 -10.15
N ASP A 48 -9.39 -8.69 -11.33
CA ASP A 48 -10.13 -9.23 -12.48
C ASP A 48 -11.62 -9.51 -12.24
N THR A 49 -12.17 -9.08 -11.09
CA THR A 49 -13.61 -9.23 -10.77
C THR A 49 -14.50 -8.18 -11.45
N GLY A 50 -13.90 -7.12 -12.00
CA GLY A 50 -14.64 -5.96 -12.50
C GLY A 50 -15.14 -5.00 -11.41
N THR A 51 -14.88 -5.28 -10.14
CA THR A 51 -15.28 -4.44 -9.00
C THR A 51 -14.61 -3.07 -9.07
N LEU A 52 -15.39 -2.01 -8.84
CA LEU A 52 -14.90 -0.64 -8.75
C LEU A 52 -14.24 -0.41 -7.40
N VAL A 53 -13.00 0.12 -7.42
CA VAL A 53 -12.24 0.52 -6.24
C VAL A 53 -12.07 2.02 -6.23
N LEU A 54 -12.33 2.65 -5.09
CA LEU A 54 -12.10 4.07 -4.83
C LEU A 54 -10.97 4.21 -3.81
N GLY A 55 -9.89 4.91 -4.18
CA GLY A 55 -8.72 5.10 -3.32
C GLY A 55 -8.56 6.55 -2.90
N THR A 56 -8.46 6.82 -1.59
CA THR A 56 -8.33 8.18 -1.04
C THR A 56 -6.98 8.85 -1.30
N HIS A 57 -5.97 8.06 -1.68
CA HIS A 57 -4.59 8.52 -1.89
C HIS A 57 -4.04 8.13 -3.27
N PHE A 58 -4.92 7.80 -4.22
CA PHE A 58 -4.54 7.56 -5.60
C PHE A 58 -4.58 8.86 -6.39
N ALA A 59 -3.69 8.99 -7.37
CA ALA A 59 -3.76 10.08 -8.33
C ALA A 59 -5.11 10.02 -9.08
N PRO A 60 -5.68 11.16 -9.51
CA PRO A 60 -6.86 11.19 -10.35
C PRO A 60 -6.73 10.24 -11.57
N PRO A 61 -7.78 9.47 -11.91
CA PRO A 61 -9.16 9.58 -11.43
C PRO A 61 -9.44 8.95 -10.05
N ALA A 62 -8.44 8.49 -9.30
CA ALA A 62 -8.55 7.89 -7.95
C ALA A 62 -9.54 6.70 -7.82
N ALA A 63 -10.15 6.30 -8.93
CA ALA A 63 -11.12 5.25 -9.08
C ALA A 63 -10.72 4.36 -10.27
N GLY A 64 -10.92 3.05 -10.12
CA GLY A 64 -10.54 2.10 -11.17
C GLY A 64 -10.87 0.66 -10.81
N ARG A 65 -10.51 -0.25 -11.70
CA ARG A 65 -10.60 -1.71 -11.49
C ARG A 65 -9.22 -2.27 -11.24
N VAL A 66 -9.11 -3.21 -10.31
CA VAL A 66 -7.86 -3.93 -10.08
C VAL A 66 -7.73 -5.02 -11.13
N VAL A 67 -6.65 -5.00 -11.91
CA VAL A 67 -6.36 -6.02 -12.92
C VAL A 67 -5.00 -6.67 -12.66
N THR A 68 -4.88 -7.97 -12.94
CA THR A 68 -3.56 -8.63 -12.93
C THR A 68 -2.69 -8.08 -14.06
N HIS A 69 -1.42 -7.82 -13.77
CA HIS A 69 -0.48 -7.27 -14.74
C HIS A 69 0.97 -7.63 -14.39
N GLY A 70 1.60 -8.49 -15.19
CA GLY A 70 3.03 -8.80 -15.07
C GLY A 70 3.45 -9.34 -13.71
N GLY A 71 2.63 -10.21 -13.10
CA GLY A 71 2.90 -10.76 -11.76
C GLY A 71 2.57 -9.81 -10.59
N ALA A 72 1.94 -8.68 -10.87
CA ALA A 72 1.46 -7.71 -9.88
C ALA A 72 0.03 -7.24 -10.23
N TYR A 73 -0.40 -6.13 -9.62
CA TYR A 73 -1.70 -5.51 -9.85
C TYR A 73 -1.54 -4.12 -10.48
N ARG A 74 -2.47 -3.75 -11.34
CA ARG A 74 -2.63 -2.40 -11.88
C ARG A 74 -4.03 -1.89 -11.53
N LEU A 75 -4.15 -0.60 -11.20
CA LEU A 75 -5.44 0.08 -11.19
C LEU A 75 -5.73 0.60 -12.60
N ALA A 76 -6.64 -0.07 -13.31
CA ALA A 76 -7.09 0.35 -14.63
C ALA A 76 -8.16 1.45 -14.48
N PRO A 77 -8.01 2.60 -15.14
CA PRO A 77 -9.04 3.64 -15.15
C PRO A 77 -10.37 3.08 -15.66
N VAL A 78 -11.47 3.58 -15.10
CA VAL A 78 -12.81 3.41 -15.68
C VAL A 78 -13.19 4.67 -16.43
N ASP A 79 -13.78 4.49 -17.61
CA ASP A 79 -14.28 5.57 -18.44
C ASP A 79 -15.50 6.23 -17.76
N PRO A 80 -15.43 7.54 -17.41
CA PRO A 80 -16.57 8.28 -16.88
C PRO A 80 -17.48 8.64 -18.06
N ARG A 81 -18.39 7.73 -18.39
CA ARG A 81 -19.48 8.02 -19.33
C ARG A 81 -20.44 9.06 -18.76
#